data_AF-A0AAC9QQ05-F1
#
_entry.id   AF-A0AAC9QQ05-F1
#
_cell.length_a   1.000
_cell.length_b   1.000
_cell.length_c   1.000
_cell.angle_alpha   90.00
_cell.angle_beta   90.00
_cell.angle_gamma   90.00
#
_symmetry.space_group_name_H-M   'P 1'
#
loop_
_entity.id
_entity.type
_entity.pdbx_description
1 polymer ?
#
loop_
_entity_poly.entity_id
_entity_poly.type
_entity_poly.pdbx_seq_one_letter_code
_entity_poly.pdbx_strand_id
1 'polypeptide(L)'
;MSRKYKSIDKNIVVDDRGSDRTKAVKNSKRIRSDDLSDVIKNIDDLSDEGNLQVATDHAQIRDKNGVFGNDSLKKYELTDEEISIGSEKLYRIIALRDFGNVKVGDLGGFIAGESNLSHEGNCWVYDHARVYQTARVSGNAQIFHDVEVHCNAKVFGEAEIYDDAEICDDATVSGHAVIHGDARVSGHAEVSGNAEVYDAAEIRDDSKVFGNAEIYENARIFGKSKVFDDTEIFGAANVFGNAKVYDCACVCGYAKVFDKAEIYGNTRVYNFAKVYGEAQVNGNAKIYSSAKVFGEAEISDRAMVYGGASVYGNAKVRNYARVYGYAKVFDKTEIYNDAKIYGSAKVYEKAQVFGHADVSGEAEICDVARVFGEAEVYGNAMVSGNAEVSGEAEICDAAKVFDNAKIYGNAEIYGDARVYNFAEVHGEAQVCGNAEIYGDAKVHGEAQVYNNAIVFDKAEIFGNVEVFGDARVYNSAKVHGEAQVCGNAEIYGDAKVYGQAQVHDNAIVFDKAEIYGNAEIYGDARVYNSAKVHGEAQVCGNAVVQGTAEVYNPEILDNITINEQVIQRGKARGGKAKSYISL
;
A
#
# COMPACT_ATOMS: atom_id res chain seq x y z
N MET A 1 1.03 -14.92 -50.17
CA MET A 1 1.57 -13.71 -50.84
C MET A 1 1.75 -12.62 -49.80
N SER A 2 2.73 -11.71 -49.94
CA SER A 2 3.11 -10.75 -48.89
C SER A 2 2.72 -9.31 -49.23
N ARG A 3 2.03 -8.63 -48.30
CA ARG A 3 1.99 -7.16 -48.11
C ARG A 3 1.85 -6.93 -46.59
N LYS A 4 2.90 -6.62 -45.81
CA LYS A 4 3.67 -5.36 -45.72
C LYS A 4 2.79 -4.11 -45.61
N TYR A 5 2.51 -3.70 -44.37
CA TYR A 5 2.36 -2.30 -44.00
C TYR A 5 3.68 -1.78 -43.40
N LYS A 6 4.01 -0.51 -43.65
CA LYS A 6 5.22 0.16 -43.15
C LYS A 6 4.92 0.85 -41.82
N SER A 7 5.90 0.86 -40.91
CA SER A 7 5.92 1.82 -39.80
C SER A 7 6.17 3.24 -40.31
N ILE A 8 5.68 4.22 -39.55
CA ILE A 8 6.18 5.59 -39.56
C ILE A 8 6.35 5.99 -38.10
N ASP A 9 7.58 5.89 -37.60
CA ASP A 9 7.97 6.47 -36.32
C ASP A 9 8.09 8.00 -36.45
N LYS A 10 7.51 8.74 -35.51
CA LYS A 10 8.02 10.06 -35.11
C LYS A 10 7.91 10.26 -33.60
N ASN A 11 9.06 10.12 -32.94
CA ASN A 11 9.27 10.46 -31.54
C ASN A 11 8.99 11.95 -31.27
N ILE A 12 8.30 12.25 -30.15
CA ILE A 12 8.64 13.39 -29.28
C ILE A 12 8.49 12.95 -27.81
N VAL A 13 9.59 13.07 -27.07
CA VAL A 13 9.76 13.03 -25.61
C VAL A 13 10.89 14.06 -25.35
N VAL A 14 11.03 14.83 -24.26
CA VAL A 14 10.58 14.77 -22.86
C VAL A 14 10.51 16.22 -22.28
N ASP A 15 9.83 16.42 -21.14
CA ASP A 15 10.15 17.37 -20.03
C ASP A 15 10.07 18.91 -20.28
N ASP A 16 9.83 19.78 -19.28
CA ASP A 16 9.83 19.62 -17.81
C ASP A 16 9.02 20.73 -17.05
N ARG A 17 8.75 20.51 -15.75
CA ARG A 17 8.61 21.47 -14.62
C ARG A 17 7.86 22.83 -14.79
N GLY A 18 6.74 22.96 -14.07
CA GLY A 18 6.76 23.70 -12.78
C GLY A 18 6.11 25.10 -12.60
N SER A 19 5.13 25.14 -11.69
CA SER A 19 4.87 26.18 -10.65
C SER A 19 3.84 27.33 -10.83
N ASP A 20 3.03 27.43 -9.76
CA ASP A 20 2.45 28.57 -9.04
C ASP A 20 1.51 29.65 -9.64
N ARG A 21 0.32 29.70 -9.02
CA ARG A 21 -0.43 30.86 -8.45
C ARG A 21 -0.06 32.29 -8.92
N THR A 22 -1.08 33.11 -9.23
CA THR A 22 -1.69 34.10 -8.29
C THR A 22 -2.84 34.92 -8.93
N LYS A 23 -3.75 35.42 -8.08
CA LYS A 23 -4.96 36.24 -8.33
C LYS A 23 -4.70 37.60 -9.03
N ALA A 24 -5.66 38.07 -9.84
CA ALA A 24 -6.07 39.49 -9.93
C ALA A 24 -7.50 39.66 -10.48
N VAL A 25 -8.17 40.77 -10.15
CA VAL A 25 -9.63 41.04 -10.35
C VAL A 25 -9.88 42.52 -10.70
N LYS A 26 -10.99 42.84 -11.43
CA LYS A 26 -11.44 44.18 -11.95
C LYS A 26 -10.65 44.66 -13.20
N ASN A 27 -11.16 45.43 -14.17
CA ASN A 27 -12.43 46.15 -14.44
C ASN A 27 -12.50 46.49 -15.97
N SER A 28 -13.57 46.97 -16.63
CA SER A 28 -15.04 46.75 -16.52
C SER A 28 -15.80 47.49 -17.67
N LYS A 29 -17.05 47.07 -18.00
CA LYS A 29 -18.12 47.74 -18.79
C LYS A 29 -17.78 48.56 -20.07
N ARG A 30 -18.40 48.18 -21.21
CA ARG A 30 -19.46 48.99 -21.86
C ARG A 30 -20.25 48.24 -22.95
N ILE A 31 -21.50 48.70 -23.14
CA ILE A 31 -22.54 48.32 -24.12
C ILE A 31 -22.90 49.66 -24.82
N ARG A 32 -22.99 49.83 -26.15
CA ARG A 32 -24.07 49.58 -27.15
C ARG A 32 -23.50 50.10 -28.51
N SER A 33 -23.74 49.49 -29.68
CA SER A 33 -24.92 49.59 -30.57
C SER A 33 -24.95 50.86 -31.45
N ASP A 34 -25.63 50.73 -32.60
CA ASP A 34 -26.05 51.78 -33.56
C ASP A 34 -24.96 52.21 -34.58
N ASP A 35 -25.20 52.33 -35.89
CA ASP A 35 -26.32 51.83 -36.72
C ASP A 35 -25.93 51.74 -38.22
N LEU A 36 -26.89 51.30 -39.05
CA LEU A 36 -26.92 51.15 -40.52
C LEU A 36 -26.07 52.07 -41.44
N SER A 37 -25.88 51.52 -42.65
CA SER A 37 -25.90 52.17 -44.00
C SER A 37 -24.63 52.78 -44.60
N ASP A 38 -23.95 51.98 -45.42
CA ASP A 38 -23.10 52.32 -46.57
C ASP A 38 -22.82 51.00 -47.35
N VAL A 39 -22.95 50.83 -48.68
CA VAL A 39 -23.50 51.63 -49.79
C VAL A 39 -24.11 50.64 -50.82
N ILE A 40 -25.23 51.00 -51.45
CA ILE A 40 -25.76 50.32 -52.66
C ILE A 40 -25.28 51.10 -53.91
N LYS A 41 -25.07 50.39 -55.05
CA LYS A 41 -24.74 50.87 -56.42
C LYS A 41 -23.23 50.96 -56.72
N ASN A 42 -22.71 50.62 -57.90
CA ASN A 42 -23.27 50.10 -59.17
C ASN A 42 -22.10 49.45 -59.96
N ILE A 43 -22.20 48.22 -60.50
CA ILE A 43 -22.66 47.82 -61.86
C ILE A 43 -21.54 47.79 -62.94
N ASP A 44 -21.59 46.75 -63.80
CA ASP A 44 -20.79 46.40 -65.01
C ASP A 44 -19.30 46.03 -64.78
N ASP A 45 -18.80 44.87 -65.25
CA ASP A 45 -18.80 44.42 -66.65
C ASP A 45 -19.39 43.01 -66.94
N LEU A 46 -20.06 42.94 -68.10
CA LEU A 46 -20.46 41.78 -68.91
C LEU A 46 -19.30 41.39 -69.86
N SER A 47 -19.21 40.26 -70.58
CA SER A 47 -19.99 39.02 -70.76
C SER A 47 -19.07 37.97 -71.43
N ASP A 48 -19.47 36.68 -71.48
CA ASP A 48 -19.71 35.97 -72.76
C ASP A 48 -19.97 34.45 -72.58
N GLU A 49 -21.15 34.05 -73.08
CA GLU A 49 -21.65 32.76 -73.59
C GLU A 49 -20.97 31.41 -73.27
N GLY A 50 -21.78 30.42 -72.88
CA GLY A 50 -21.40 29.00 -72.99
C GLY A 50 -22.19 28.00 -72.13
N ASN A 51 -23.46 27.74 -72.46
CA ASN A 51 -24.35 26.78 -71.79
C ASN A 51 -23.69 25.48 -71.29
N LEU A 52 -23.72 25.25 -69.97
CA LEU A 52 -23.76 23.90 -69.39
C LEU A 52 -24.80 23.87 -68.26
N GLN A 53 -26.04 23.56 -68.62
CA GLN A 53 -27.17 23.49 -67.69
C GLN A 53 -26.97 22.35 -66.69
N VAL A 54 -26.78 22.67 -65.41
CA VAL A 54 -26.87 21.68 -64.34
C VAL A 54 -28.34 21.25 -64.21
N ALA A 55 -28.62 19.99 -64.50
CA ALA A 55 -29.92 19.37 -64.28
C ALA A 55 -30.09 19.05 -62.79
N THR A 56 -30.56 20.04 -62.02
CA THR A 56 -31.13 19.78 -60.70
C THR A 56 -32.58 19.35 -60.91
N ASP A 57 -32.86 18.05 -60.87
CA ASP A 57 -34.21 17.51 -61.05
C ASP A 57 -35.11 17.79 -59.82
N HIS A 58 -35.54 19.05 -59.70
CA HIS A 58 -36.75 19.39 -58.97
C HIS A 58 -37.99 18.97 -59.79
N ALA A 59 -38.31 17.68 -59.73
CA ALA A 59 -39.61 17.17 -60.16
C ALA A 59 -40.72 17.61 -59.17
N GLN A 60 -41.09 18.90 -59.20
CA GLN A 60 -42.29 19.38 -58.53
C GLN A 60 -43.54 18.89 -59.27
N ILE A 61 -44.08 17.76 -58.84
CA ILE A 61 -45.43 17.33 -59.25
C ILE A 61 -46.44 18.28 -58.60
N ARG A 62 -47.13 19.07 -59.42
CA ARG A 62 -48.20 19.99 -58.97
C ARG A 62 -49.52 19.25 -58.79
N ASP A 63 -49.94 19.09 -57.55
CA ASP A 63 -51.35 18.91 -57.17
C ASP A 63 -52.05 20.29 -57.10
N LYS A 64 -53.40 20.33 -57.19
CA LYS A 64 -54.20 21.56 -57.22
C LYS A 64 -54.74 22.03 -55.85
N ASN A 65 -54.48 21.32 -54.75
CA ASN A 65 -55.01 21.63 -53.42
C ASN A 65 -53.88 21.91 -52.43
N GLY A 66 -53.43 23.16 -52.36
CA GLY A 66 -52.31 23.54 -51.49
C GLY A 66 -52.68 23.62 -50.01
N VAL A 67 -52.01 22.81 -49.19
CA VAL A 67 -51.65 23.14 -47.80
C VAL A 67 -50.21 22.67 -47.58
N PHE A 68 -49.26 23.60 -47.52
CA PHE A 68 -47.93 23.30 -46.99
C PHE A 68 -47.92 23.60 -45.49
N GLY A 69 -48.11 22.55 -44.69
CA GLY A 69 -47.49 22.51 -43.37
C GLY A 69 -45.97 22.49 -43.54
N ASN A 70 -45.23 22.95 -42.53
CA ASN A 70 -43.76 22.90 -42.55
C ASN A 70 -43.26 21.49 -42.19
N ASP A 71 -43.79 20.47 -42.89
CA ASP A 71 -43.31 19.09 -42.84
C ASP A 71 -41.93 19.03 -43.49
N SER A 72 -40.91 19.36 -42.69
CA SER A 72 -39.53 19.01 -43.01
C SER A 72 -39.48 17.49 -43.21
N LEU A 73 -39.26 17.05 -44.46
CA LEU A 73 -39.29 15.67 -44.95
C LEU A 73 -39.18 14.63 -43.84
N LYS A 74 -40.32 14.08 -43.40
CA LYS A 74 -40.39 13.08 -42.33
C LYS A 74 -39.42 11.95 -42.63
N LYS A 75 -38.70 11.50 -41.59
CA LYS A 75 -37.73 10.41 -41.74
C LYS A 75 -38.42 9.05 -41.90
N TYR A 76 -39.55 8.88 -41.25
CA TYR A 76 -40.34 7.65 -41.20
C TYR A 76 -41.81 7.96 -40.91
N GLU A 77 -42.66 6.95 -41.06
CA GLU A 77 -44.03 6.92 -40.54
C GLU A 77 -44.30 5.62 -39.75
N LEU A 78 -45.40 5.61 -39.00
CA LEU A 78 -45.92 4.42 -38.31
C LEU A 78 -46.84 3.65 -39.26
N THR A 79 -46.72 2.32 -39.30
CA THR A 79 -47.60 1.46 -40.11
C THR A 79 -48.75 0.85 -39.30
N ASP A 80 -49.66 0.14 -39.97
CA ASP A 80 -50.74 -0.62 -39.33
C ASP A 80 -50.27 -1.93 -38.63
N GLU A 81 -48.99 -2.32 -38.75
CA GLU A 81 -48.45 -3.48 -38.04
C GLU A 81 -48.17 -3.11 -36.57
N GLU A 82 -49.05 -3.58 -35.67
CA GLU A 82 -49.00 -3.28 -34.24
C GLU A 82 -48.69 -4.51 -33.36
N ILE A 83 -47.98 -4.26 -32.26
CA ILE A 83 -47.81 -5.21 -31.14
C ILE A 83 -48.32 -4.58 -29.84
N SER A 84 -48.74 -5.42 -28.89
CA SER A 84 -49.24 -4.97 -27.58
C SER A 84 -48.30 -5.42 -26.46
N ILE A 85 -47.85 -4.47 -25.64
CA ILE A 85 -47.00 -4.70 -24.46
C ILE A 85 -47.78 -4.22 -23.22
N GLY A 86 -48.40 -5.16 -22.51
CA GLY A 86 -49.30 -4.83 -21.40
C GLY A 86 -50.52 -4.04 -21.88
N SER A 87 -50.57 -2.74 -21.55
CA SER A 87 -51.58 -1.79 -22.01
C SER A 87 -51.12 -0.89 -23.17
N GLU A 88 -49.84 -0.90 -23.51
CA GLU A 88 -49.27 -0.05 -24.56
C GLU A 88 -49.36 -0.72 -25.93
N LYS A 89 -49.56 0.10 -26.96
CA LYS A 89 -49.47 -0.30 -28.37
C LYS A 89 -48.22 0.30 -28.99
N LEU A 90 -47.46 -0.53 -29.71
CA LEU A 90 -46.31 -0.10 -30.50
C LEU A 90 -46.56 -0.44 -31.97
N TYR A 91 -46.08 0.43 -32.86
CA TYR A 91 -46.28 0.33 -34.30
C TYR A 91 -44.94 0.15 -35.01
N ARG A 92 -44.90 -0.73 -36.00
CA ARG A 92 -43.74 -0.94 -36.88
C ARG A 92 -43.48 0.34 -37.68
N ILE A 93 -42.22 0.79 -37.72
CA ILE A 93 -41.82 1.98 -38.49
C ILE A 93 -41.39 1.63 -39.93
N ILE A 94 -41.64 2.53 -40.88
CA ILE A 94 -41.15 2.43 -42.26
C ILE A 94 -40.42 3.72 -42.68
N ALA A 95 -39.25 3.58 -43.31
CA ALA A 95 -38.44 4.71 -43.74
C ALA A 95 -39.02 5.42 -44.98
N LEU A 96 -39.15 6.75 -44.92
CA LEU A 96 -39.72 7.58 -45.99
C LEU A 96 -38.65 8.21 -46.91
N ARG A 97 -37.37 8.08 -46.56
CA ARG A 97 -36.22 8.60 -47.30
C ARG A 97 -34.94 7.86 -46.93
N ASP A 98 -33.92 7.97 -47.77
CA ASP A 98 -32.56 7.49 -47.46
C ASP A 98 -31.89 8.36 -46.38
N PHE A 99 -31.24 7.73 -45.40
CA PHE A 99 -30.35 8.37 -44.41
C PHE A 99 -29.42 7.32 -43.77
N GLY A 100 -28.16 7.67 -43.50
CA GLY A 100 -27.16 6.70 -43.03
C GLY A 100 -27.12 5.46 -43.95
N ASN A 101 -27.37 4.28 -43.37
CA ASN A 101 -27.48 3.02 -44.09
C ASN A 101 -28.93 2.64 -44.48
N VAL A 102 -29.94 3.32 -43.92
CA VAL A 102 -31.37 3.03 -44.14
C VAL A 102 -31.82 3.58 -45.50
N LYS A 103 -32.66 2.81 -46.20
CA LYS A 103 -33.24 3.11 -47.50
C LYS A 103 -34.75 3.33 -47.42
N VAL A 104 -35.26 4.14 -48.35
CA VAL A 104 -36.71 4.35 -48.48
C VAL A 104 -37.45 3.01 -48.66
N GLY A 105 -38.46 2.77 -47.82
CA GLY A 105 -39.21 1.52 -47.77
C GLY A 105 -38.67 0.46 -46.79
N ASP A 106 -37.50 0.66 -46.18
CA ASP A 106 -36.99 -0.25 -45.15
C ASP A 106 -37.89 -0.22 -43.90
N LEU A 107 -38.19 -1.41 -43.36
CA LEU A 107 -38.90 -1.56 -42.10
C LEU A 107 -37.89 -1.51 -40.94
N GLY A 108 -38.15 -0.64 -39.96
CA GLY A 108 -37.44 -0.61 -38.69
C GLY A 108 -38.11 -1.52 -37.66
N GLY A 109 -37.84 -1.30 -36.37
CA GLY A 109 -38.53 -1.95 -35.25
C GLY A 109 -39.85 -1.28 -34.88
N PHE A 110 -40.23 -1.36 -33.60
CA PHE A 110 -41.54 -0.93 -33.08
C PHE A 110 -41.43 0.25 -32.11
N ILE A 111 -42.23 1.30 -32.31
CA ILE A 111 -42.28 2.44 -31.37
C ILE A 111 -43.72 2.81 -30.98
N ALA A 112 -43.91 3.35 -29.77
CA ALA A 112 -45.25 3.75 -29.29
C ALA A 112 -45.81 5.01 -29.99
N GLY A 113 -44.94 5.94 -30.39
CA GLY A 113 -45.31 7.13 -31.17
C GLY A 113 -44.11 7.96 -31.64
N GLU A 114 -44.37 8.99 -32.45
CA GLU A 114 -43.31 9.83 -33.06
C GLU A 114 -42.42 10.56 -32.04
N SER A 115 -42.87 10.69 -30.78
CA SER A 115 -42.05 11.22 -29.67
C SER A 115 -40.87 10.34 -29.28
N ASN A 116 -40.94 9.03 -29.58
CA ASN A 116 -39.95 8.05 -29.15
C ASN A 116 -38.71 7.99 -30.06
N LEU A 117 -38.82 8.37 -31.35
CA LEU A 117 -37.71 8.35 -32.30
C LEU A 117 -37.61 9.68 -33.07
N SER A 118 -36.48 10.37 -32.94
CA SER A 118 -36.26 11.66 -33.61
C SER A 118 -36.32 11.55 -35.14
N HIS A 119 -37.00 12.48 -35.81
CA HIS A 119 -36.91 12.67 -37.27
C HIS A 119 -35.60 13.36 -37.72
N GLU A 120 -34.88 14.02 -36.79
CA GLU A 120 -33.55 14.59 -37.00
C GLU A 120 -32.44 13.57 -36.70
N GLY A 121 -31.31 13.70 -37.40
CA GLY A 121 -30.16 12.81 -37.31
C GLY A 121 -30.42 11.40 -37.88
N ASN A 122 -29.38 10.56 -37.87
CA ASN A 122 -29.40 9.22 -38.46
C ASN A 122 -29.97 8.13 -37.54
N CYS A 123 -30.44 8.47 -36.34
CA CYS A 123 -30.91 7.48 -35.37
C CYS A 123 -32.03 6.58 -35.91
N TRP A 124 -31.99 5.30 -35.56
CA TRP A 124 -32.93 4.32 -36.08
C TRP A 124 -33.14 3.15 -35.11
N VAL A 125 -34.30 2.51 -35.23
CA VAL A 125 -34.66 1.28 -34.54
C VAL A 125 -34.84 0.24 -35.62
N TYR A 126 -34.06 -0.84 -35.59
CA TYR A 126 -34.08 -1.95 -36.55
C TYR A 126 -34.86 -3.15 -35.99
N ASP A 127 -35.01 -4.20 -36.83
CA ASP A 127 -35.39 -5.56 -36.43
C ASP A 127 -36.68 -5.68 -35.59
N HIS A 128 -36.59 -6.14 -34.34
CA HIS A 128 -37.71 -6.30 -33.41
C HIS A 128 -37.59 -5.39 -32.19
N ALA A 129 -36.62 -4.46 -32.18
CA ALA A 129 -36.36 -3.59 -31.06
C ALA A 129 -37.54 -2.65 -30.78
N ARG A 130 -37.75 -2.34 -29.50
CA ARG A 130 -38.98 -1.75 -28.96
C ARG A 130 -38.68 -0.48 -28.18
N VAL A 131 -39.20 0.66 -28.63
CA VAL A 131 -39.06 1.97 -27.95
C VAL A 131 -40.42 2.55 -27.56
N TYR A 132 -40.74 2.55 -26.26
CA TYR A 132 -42.10 2.86 -25.80
C TYR A 132 -42.15 3.68 -24.51
N GLN A 133 -43.36 3.96 -24.03
CA GLN A 133 -43.62 4.95 -22.97
C GLN A 133 -43.00 6.31 -23.33
N THR A 134 -42.30 6.96 -22.40
CA THR A 134 -41.70 8.29 -22.53
C THR A 134 -40.24 8.26 -22.99
N ALA A 135 -39.71 7.09 -23.37
CA ALA A 135 -38.33 6.90 -23.76
C ALA A 135 -38.02 7.51 -25.14
N ARG A 136 -36.77 7.93 -25.36
CA ARG A 136 -36.40 8.75 -26.54
C ARG A 136 -35.06 8.34 -27.15
N VAL A 137 -35.08 8.01 -28.44
CA VAL A 137 -33.91 7.75 -29.28
C VAL A 137 -33.69 8.94 -30.23
N SER A 138 -32.47 9.48 -30.26
CA SER A 138 -32.17 10.72 -31.02
C SER A 138 -30.71 10.83 -31.48
N GLY A 139 -30.38 11.87 -32.25
CA GLY A 139 -29.06 12.01 -32.85
C GLY A 139 -28.83 10.95 -33.92
N ASN A 140 -27.74 10.19 -33.79
CA ASN A 140 -27.33 9.12 -34.69
C ASN A 140 -27.40 7.73 -34.03
N ALA A 141 -27.92 7.60 -32.80
CA ALA A 141 -27.96 6.33 -32.08
C ALA A 141 -28.73 5.21 -32.80
N GLN A 142 -28.18 4.00 -32.82
CA GLN A 142 -28.72 2.84 -33.55
C GLN A 142 -29.17 1.75 -32.55
N ILE A 143 -30.38 1.23 -32.72
CA ILE A 143 -30.96 0.18 -31.86
C ILE A 143 -31.32 -1.04 -32.72
N PHE A 144 -30.80 -2.24 -32.43
CA PHE A 144 -30.96 -3.45 -33.25
C PHE A 144 -31.56 -4.64 -32.49
N HIS A 145 -31.79 -5.75 -33.20
CA HIS A 145 -32.23 -7.05 -32.66
C HIS A 145 -33.52 -6.96 -31.82
N ASP A 146 -33.54 -7.43 -30.58
CA ASP A 146 -34.75 -7.60 -29.75
C ASP A 146 -34.83 -6.62 -28.55
N VAL A 147 -33.86 -5.69 -28.47
CA VAL A 147 -33.67 -4.64 -27.45
C VAL A 147 -34.94 -3.93 -26.99
N GLU A 148 -35.03 -3.64 -25.68
CA GLU A 148 -36.09 -2.84 -25.07
C GLU A 148 -35.57 -1.49 -24.54
N VAL A 149 -36.17 -0.38 -24.98
CA VAL A 149 -35.91 0.98 -24.46
C VAL A 149 -37.21 1.61 -23.97
N HIS A 150 -37.39 1.75 -22.66
CA HIS A 150 -38.68 2.14 -22.07
C HIS A 150 -38.57 3.04 -20.83
N CYS A 151 -39.68 3.24 -20.11
CA CYS A 151 -39.84 4.28 -19.10
C CYS A 151 -39.48 5.67 -19.66
N ASN A 152 -38.62 6.44 -18.99
CA ASN A 152 -38.11 7.76 -19.39
C ASN A 152 -36.71 7.70 -20.03
N ALA A 153 -36.23 6.51 -20.42
CA ALA A 153 -34.86 6.29 -20.88
C ALA A 153 -34.49 7.16 -22.10
N LYS A 154 -33.21 7.54 -22.19
CA LYS A 154 -32.68 8.42 -23.24
C LYS A 154 -31.47 7.80 -23.91
N VAL A 155 -31.55 7.57 -25.21
CA VAL A 155 -30.42 7.10 -26.04
C VAL A 155 -30.13 8.15 -27.11
N PHE A 156 -28.91 8.66 -27.16
CA PHE A 156 -28.54 9.70 -28.15
C PHE A 156 -27.04 9.73 -28.48
N GLY A 157 -26.63 10.65 -29.34
CA GLY A 157 -25.25 10.68 -29.84
C GLY A 157 -25.05 9.65 -30.94
N GLU A 158 -23.98 8.88 -30.87
CA GLU A 158 -23.57 7.80 -31.78
C GLU A 158 -23.65 6.43 -31.06
N ALA A 159 -24.51 6.30 -30.04
CA ALA A 159 -24.59 5.08 -29.22
C ALA A 159 -25.21 3.91 -29.99
N GLU A 160 -24.71 2.70 -29.76
CA GLU A 160 -25.16 1.47 -30.43
C GLU A 160 -25.68 0.48 -29.40
N ILE A 161 -26.90 -0.04 -29.58
CA ILE A 161 -27.54 -0.98 -28.65
C ILE A 161 -28.11 -2.15 -29.44
N TYR A 162 -27.76 -3.39 -29.09
CA TYR A 162 -28.15 -4.58 -29.84
C TYR A 162 -28.33 -5.83 -28.95
N ASP A 163 -28.65 -6.96 -29.58
CA ASP A 163 -29.07 -8.22 -28.95
C ASP A 163 -30.33 -8.08 -28.08
N ASP A 164 -30.29 -8.51 -26.81
CA ASP A 164 -31.42 -8.62 -25.89
C ASP A 164 -31.40 -7.54 -24.78
N ALA A 165 -30.58 -6.49 -24.96
CA ALA A 165 -30.31 -5.49 -23.93
C ALA A 165 -31.54 -4.65 -23.51
N GLU A 166 -31.60 -4.24 -22.24
CA GLU A 166 -32.70 -3.45 -21.64
C GLU A 166 -32.21 -2.09 -21.11
N ILE A 167 -32.79 -0.99 -21.61
CA ILE A 167 -32.57 0.37 -21.09
C ILE A 167 -33.89 0.94 -20.56
N CYS A 168 -33.97 1.21 -19.26
CA CYS A 168 -35.23 1.58 -18.60
C CYS A 168 -35.08 2.61 -17.46
N ASP A 169 -36.14 2.82 -16.69
CA ASP A 169 -36.31 3.91 -15.72
C ASP A 169 -35.98 5.30 -16.31
N ASP A 170 -35.05 6.05 -15.73
CA ASP A 170 -34.56 7.37 -16.18
C ASP A 170 -33.14 7.29 -16.79
N ALA A 171 -32.68 6.08 -17.16
CA ALA A 171 -31.33 5.83 -17.64
C ALA A 171 -30.97 6.67 -18.88
N THR A 172 -29.69 7.01 -19.01
CA THR A 172 -29.16 7.78 -20.13
C THR A 172 -27.95 7.09 -20.74
N VAL A 173 -28.02 6.80 -22.05
CA VAL A 173 -26.95 6.23 -22.87
C VAL A 173 -26.56 7.24 -23.94
N SER A 174 -25.28 7.58 -24.06
CA SER A 174 -24.83 8.62 -25.00
C SER A 174 -23.38 8.49 -25.47
N GLY A 175 -22.90 9.41 -26.30
CA GLY A 175 -21.56 9.32 -26.90
C GLY A 175 -21.51 8.22 -27.96
N HIS A 176 -20.42 7.45 -27.98
CA HIS A 176 -20.23 6.20 -28.73
C HIS A 176 -20.38 4.97 -27.81
N ALA A 177 -21.17 5.04 -26.74
CA ALA A 177 -21.36 3.92 -25.84
C ALA A 177 -22.04 2.74 -26.54
N VAL A 178 -21.61 1.52 -26.23
CA VAL A 178 -22.10 0.28 -26.85
C VAL A 178 -22.69 -0.63 -25.78
N ILE A 179 -23.89 -1.16 -26.01
CA ILE A 179 -24.58 -2.04 -25.04
C ILE A 179 -25.18 -3.25 -25.77
N HIS A 180 -24.82 -4.48 -25.34
CA HIS A 180 -25.24 -5.72 -26.01
C HIS A 180 -25.36 -6.92 -25.07
N GLY A 181 -25.65 -8.11 -25.61
CA GLY A 181 -26.03 -9.29 -24.83
C GLY A 181 -27.34 -9.11 -24.06
N ASP A 182 -27.40 -9.67 -22.84
CA ASP A 182 -28.51 -9.55 -21.87
C ASP A 182 -28.34 -8.29 -20.96
N ALA A 183 -27.53 -7.31 -21.36
CA ALA A 183 -27.09 -6.22 -20.48
C ALA A 183 -28.22 -5.25 -20.13
N ARG A 184 -28.21 -4.71 -18.90
CA ARG A 184 -29.26 -3.82 -18.41
C ARG A 184 -28.75 -2.51 -17.82
N VAL A 185 -29.36 -1.40 -18.23
CA VAL A 185 -29.13 -0.06 -17.67
C VAL A 185 -30.44 0.53 -17.16
N SER A 186 -30.51 0.84 -15.86
CA SER A 186 -31.75 1.32 -15.20
C SER A 186 -31.50 2.39 -14.11
N GLY A 187 -32.51 2.78 -13.35
CA GLY A 187 -32.45 3.87 -12.39
C GLY A 187 -32.18 5.24 -13.04
N HIS A 188 -31.26 6.00 -12.46
CA HIS A 188 -30.71 7.26 -13.00
C HIS A 188 -29.31 7.06 -13.60
N ALA A 189 -28.98 5.84 -14.03
CA ALA A 189 -27.64 5.51 -14.51
C ALA A 189 -27.27 6.27 -15.79
N GLU A 190 -26.00 6.62 -15.92
CA GLU A 190 -25.44 7.31 -17.07
C GLU A 190 -24.31 6.47 -17.68
N VAL A 191 -24.49 5.98 -18.91
CA VAL A 191 -23.47 5.31 -19.71
C VAL A 191 -23.07 6.23 -20.88
N SER A 192 -21.78 6.57 -21.02
CA SER A 192 -21.33 7.51 -22.06
C SER A 192 -19.87 7.33 -22.49
N GLY A 193 -19.35 8.22 -23.33
CA GLY A 193 -18.02 8.07 -23.91
C GLY A 193 -18.00 6.97 -24.97
N ASN A 194 -17.04 6.07 -24.91
CA ASN A 194 -16.94 4.84 -25.70
C ASN A 194 -17.10 3.60 -24.78
N ALA A 195 -17.80 3.73 -23.64
CA ALA A 195 -17.94 2.63 -22.68
C ALA A 195 -18.77 1.48 -23.26
N GLU A 196 -18.38 0.25 -22.93
CA GLU A 196 -19.00 -0.98 -23.44
C GLU A 196 -19.59 -1.80 -22.28
N VAL A 197 -20.87 -2.17 -22.37
CA VAL A 197 -21.59 -2.91 -21.32
C VAL A 197 -22.27 -4.12 -21.95
N TYR A 198 -21.86 -5.33 -21.57
CA TYR A 198 -22.29 -6.56 -22.27
C TYR A 198 -22.42 -7.80 -21.39
N ASP A 199 -22.71 -8.94 -22.02
CA ASP A 199 -23.19 -10.17 -21.39
C ASP A 199 -24.42 -9.87 -20.51
N ALA A 200 -24.43 -10.27 -19.23
CA ALA A 200 -25.51 -9.99 -18.27
C ALA A 200 -25.11 -8.91 -17.24
N ALA A 201 -24.33 -7.90 -17.65
CA ALA A 201 -23.92 -6.79 -16.80
C ALA A 201 -25.10 -5.86 -16.42
N GLU A 202 -25.10 -5.34 -15.19
CA GLU A 202 -26.13 -4.44 -14.66
C GLU A 202 -25.55 -3.07 -14.25
N ILE A 203 -26.02 -1.98 -14.84
CA ILE A 203 -25.71 -0.60 -14.43
C ILE A 203 -26.99 0.05 -13.90
N ARG A 204 -27.04 0.53 -12.65
CA ARG A 204 -28.28 1.08 -12.06
C ARG A 204 -28.07 2.13 -10.97
N ASP A 205 -29.16 2.55 -10.34
CA ASP A 205 -29.22 3.62 -9.33
C ASP A 205 -28.67 4.96 -9.88
N ASP A 206 -27.86 5.71 -9.13
CA ASP A 206 -27.24 6.99 -9.54
C ASP A 206 -25.83 6.81 -10.19
N SER A 207 -25.51 5.60 -10.69
CA SER A 207 -24.15 5.25 -11.11
C SER A 207 -23.76 5.85 -12.46
N LYS A 208 -22.45 6.01 -12.69
CA LYS A 208 -21.91 6.58 -13.94
C LYS A 208 -20.83 5.67 -14.50
N VAL A 209 -21.00 5.26 -15.76
CA VAL A 209 -20.01 4.52 -16.56
C VAL A 209 -19.62 5.38 -17.76
N PHE A 210 -18.34 5.72 -17.94
CA PHE A 210 -17.92 6.56 -19.06
C PHE A 210 -16.45 6.36 -19.45
N GLY A 211 -15.96 7.06 -20.47
CA GLY A 211 -14.60 6.80 -20.98
C GLY A 211 -14.60 5.58 -21.90
N ASN A 212 -13.71 4.62 -21.70
CA ASN A 212 -13.60 3.37 -22.48
C ASN A 212 -13.89 2.14 -21.60
N ALA A 213 -14.70 2.30 -20.55
CA ALA A 213 -14.85 1.28 -19.52
C ALA A 213 -15.63 0.06 -20.04
N GLU A 214 -15.09 -1.13 -19.83
CA GLU A 214 -15.66 -2.42 -20.23
C GLU A 214 -16.28 -3.12 -19.01
N ILE A 215 -17.60 -3.29 -19.02
CA ILE A 215 -18.36 -3.93 -17.94
C ILE A 215 -19.09 -5.17 -18.49
N TYR A 216 -18.69 -6.37 -18.07
CA TYR A 216 -19.11 -7.60 -18.73
C TYR A 216 -19.28 -8.81 -17.80
N GLU A 217 -19.56 -9.99 -18.38
CA GLU A 217 -20.05 -11.20 -17.75
C GLU A 217 -21.34 -11.00 -16.91
N ASN A 218 -21.20 -10.71 -15.61
CA ASN A 218 -22.29 -10.58 -14.64
C ASN A 218 -22.04 -9.39 -13.69
N ALA A 219 -21.18 -8.45 -14.08
CA ALA A 219 -20.72 -7.34 -13.25
C ALA A 219 -21.83 -6.34 -12.95
N ARG A 220 -21.79 -5.70 -11.77
CA ARG A 220 -22.88 -4.84 -11.27
C ARG A 220 -22.39 -3.52 -10.71
N ILE A 221 -22.77 -2.43 -11.36
CA ILE A 221 -22.40 -1.07 -11.00
C ILE A 221 -23.65 -0.34 -10.50
N PHE A 222 -23.65 0.13 -9.25
CA PHE A 222 -24.85 0.70 -8.63
C PHE A 222 -24.54 1.73 -7.53
N GLY A 223 -25.54 2.20 -6.78
CA GLY A 223 -25.40 3.37 -5.91
C GLY A 223 -25.02 4.64 -6.66
N LYS A 224 -24.16 5.47 -6.07
CA LYS A 224 -23.55 6.70 -6.64
C LYS A 224 -22.12 6.44 -7.12
N SER A 225 -21.82 5.21 -7.52
CA SER A 225 -20.48 4.82 -7.96
C SER A 225 -20.13 5.43 -9.31
N LYS A 226 -18.82 5.50 -9.59
CA LYS A 226 -18.28 5.96 -10.87
C LYS A 226 -17.28 4.95 -11.38
N VAL A 227 -17.49 4.44 -12.59
CA VAL A 227 -16.56 3.60 -13.30
C VAL A 227 -16.17 4.31 -14.59
N PHE A 228 -14.88 4.52 -14.85
CA PHE A 228 -14.49 5.27 -16.05
C PHE A 228 -13.07 4.99 -16.55
N ASP A 229 -12.67 5.70 -17.61
CA ASP A 229 -11.42 5.51 -18.36
C ASP A 229 -11.33 4.08 -18.94
N ASP A 230 -10.17 3.45 -18.97
CA ASP A 230 -9.92 2.13 -19.59
C ASP A 230 -10.12 0.97 -18.58
N THR A 231 -11.19 1.01 -17.78
CA THR A 231 -11.42 0.04 -16.69
C THR A 231 -12.08 -1.25 -17.15
N GLU A 232 -11.67 -2.38 -16.56
CA GLU A 232 -12.27 -3.69 -16.80
C GLU A 232 -12.99 -4.18 -15.54
N ILE A 233 -14.31 -4.42 -15.61
CA ILE A 233 -15.09 -4.99 -14.51
C ILE A 233 -15.92 -6.18 -14.99
N PHE A 234 -15.54 -7.38 -14.56
CA PHE A 234 -16.08 -8.64 -15.07
C PHE A 234 -16.17 -9.75 -14.01
N GLY A 235 -16.66 -10.93 -14.38
CA GLY A 235 -17.22 -11.87 -13.40
C GLY A 235 -18.55 -11.34 -12.85
N ALA A 236 -18.88 -11.73 -11.62
CA ALA A 236 -19.91 -11.11 -10.80
C ALA A 236 -19.31 -10.09 -9.81
N ALA A 237 -18.44 -9.20 -10.31
CA ALA A 237 -17.83 -8.12 -9.53
C ALA A 237 -18.82 -6.96 -9.32
N ASN A 238 -18.74 -6.29 -8.16
CA ASN A 238 -19.66 -5.22 -7.77
C ASN A 238 -18.94 -3.91 -7.43
N VAL A 239 -19.36 -2.79 -8.00
CA VAL A 239 -18.94 -1.44 -7.59
C VAL A 239 -20.15 -0.62 -7.16
N PHE A 240 -20.14 -0.09 -5.94
CA PHE A 240 -21.31 0.57 -5.37
C PHE A 240 -21.01 1.62 -4.30
N GLY A 241 -22.02 2.12 -3.59
CA GLY A 241 -21.86 3.23 -2.63
C GLY A 241 -21.52 4.52 -3.37
N ASN A 242 -20.47 5.23 -2.97
CA ASN A 242 -19.85 6.35 -3.69
C ASN A 242 -18.45 5.97 -4.21
N ALA A 243 -18.20 4.67 -4.41
CA ALA A 243 -16.90 4.19 -4.86
C ALA A 243 -16.54 4.70 -6.26
N LYS A 244 -15.24 4.77 -6.53
CA LYS A 244 -14.70 5.05 -7.86
C LYS A 244 -13.78 3.93 -8.29
N VAL A 245 -13.93 3.48 -9.53
CA VAL A 245 -13.00 2.55 -10.20
C VAL A 245 -12.62 3.19 -11.53
N TYR A 246 -11.35 3.51 -11.75
CA TYR A 246 -10.92 4.29 -12.91
C TYR A 246 -9.47 3.99 -13.33
N ASP A 247 -8.92 4.77 -14.28
CA ASP A 247 -7.70 4.45 -15.04
C ASP A 247 -7.81 3.08 -15.75
N CYS A 248 -6.89 2.14 -15.48
CA CYS A 248 -6.86 0.78 -16.02
C CYS A 248 -7.13 -0.27 -14.92
N ALA A 249 -7.95 0.07 -13.93
CA ALA A 249 -8.23 -0.82 -12.81
C ALA A 249 -9.08 -2.02 -13.25
N CYS A 250 -8.62 -3.21 -12.88
CA CYS A 250 -9.29 -4.48 -13.15
C CYS A 250 -9.95 -4.98 -11.86
N VAL A 251 -11.28 -5.00 -11.84
CA VAL A 251 -12.07 -5.46 -10.68
C VAL A 251 -12.88 -6.68 -11.13
N CYS A 252 -12.36 -7.88 -10.86
CA CYS A 252 -12.89 -9.08 -11.52
C CYS A 252 -13.14 -10.30 -10.61
N GLY A 253 -13.96 -11.23 -11.10
CA GLY A 253 -14.40 -12.41 -10.36
C GLY A 253 -15.64 -12.12 -9.51
N TYR A 254 -15.46 -11.88 -8.21
CA TYR A 254 -16.52 -11.54 -7.24
C TYR A 254 -16.12 -10.34 -6.37
N ALA A 255 -15.19 -9.53 -6.87
CA ALA A 255 -14.56 -8.43 -6.14
C ALA A 255 -15.57 -7.31 -5.84
N LYS A 256 -15.36 -6.57 -4.74
CA LYS A 256 -16.29 -5.53 -4.28
C LYS A 256 -15.61 -4.22 -3.91
N VAL A 257 -16.05 -3.13 -4.51
CA VAL A 257 -15.57 -1.77 -4.23
C VAL A 257 -16.74 -0.91 -3.78
N PHE A 258 -16.67 -0.31 -2.60
CA PHE A 258 -17.82 0.43 -2.04
C PHE A 258 -17.49 1.56 -1.06
N ASP A 259 -18.52 2.16 -0.44
CA ASP A 259 -18.47 3.36 0.41
C ASP A 259 -17.87 4.61 -0.27
N LYS A 260 -16.64 5.03 0.06
CA LYS A 260 -15.89 6.08 -0.66
C LYS A 260 -14.59 5.51 -1.26
N ALA A 261 -14.49 4.19 -1.41
CA ALA A 261 -13.24 3.57 -1.84
C ALA A 261 -12.91 3.95 -3.28
N GLU A 262 -11.62 4.15 -3.53
CA GLU A 262 -11.09 4.51 -4.84
C GLU A 262 -10.09 3.44 -5.28
N ILE A 263 -10.40 2.78 -6.41
CA ILE A 263 -9.53 1.83 -7.11
C ILE A 263 -9.08 2.46 -8.41
N TYR A 264 -7.78 2.51 -8.62
CA TYR A 264 -7.22 3.19 -9.78
C TYR A 264 -5.81 2.69 -10.10
N GLY A 265 -5.23 3.17 -11.20
CA GLY A 265 -4.07 2.56 -11.86
C GLY A 265 -4.28 1.10 -12.23
N ASN A 266 -3.19 0.37 -12.48
CA ASN A 266 -3.17 -1.04 -12.91
C ASN A 266 -3.55 -2.04 -11.78
N THR A 267 -4.41 -1.63 -10.86
CA THR A 267 -4.77 -2.44 -9.70
C THR A 267 -5.57 -3.62 -10.19
N ARG A 268 -5.19 -4.82 -9.72
CA ARG A 268 -6.06 -5.97 -9.85
C ARG A 268 -6.71 -6.22 -8.50
N VAL A 269 -7.99 -5.90 -8.38
CA VAL A 269 -8.87 -6.30 -7.27
C VAL A 269 -9.65 -7.52 -7.75
N TYR A 270 -9.10 -8.72 -7.54
CA TYR A 270 -9.60 -9.93 -8.19
C TYR A 270 -9.92 -11.08 -7.24
N ASN A 271 -10.76 -12.00 -7.73
CA ASN A 271 -11.45 -13.03 -6.96
C ASN A 271 -12.44 -12.40 -5.99
N PHE A 272 -12.31 -12.52 -4.67
CA PHE A 272 -13.29 -12.04 -3.68
C PHE A 272 -12.83 -10.79 -2.92
N ALA A 273 -11.85 -10.06 -3.46
CA ALA A 273 -11.18 -8.96 -2.77
C ALA A 273 -12.10 -7.74 -2.56
N LYS A 274 -11.86 -6.98 -1.48
CA LYS A 274 -12.78 -5.92 -1.04
C LYS A 274 -12.06 -4.66 -0.63
N VAL A 275 -12.55 -3.53 -1.11
CA VAL A 275 -11.96 -2.21 -0.83
C VAL A 275 -13.08 -1.21 -0.56
N TYR A 276 -13.08 -0.56 0.60
CA TYR A 276 -14.27 0.11 1.15
C TYR A 276 -13.93 1.19 2.21
N GLY A 277 -14.92 1.85 2.80
CA GLY A 277 -14.75 3.09 3.57
C GLY A 277 -13.99 4.17 2.79
N GLU A 278 -12.95 4.76 3.40
CA GLU A 278 -12.05 5.71 2.73
C GLU A 278 -10.79 5.04 2.17
N ALA A 279 -10.88 3.75 1.83
CA ALA A 279 -9.80 3.00 1.22
C ALA A 279 -9.34 3.59 -0.11
N GLN A 280 -8.03 3.58 -0.31
CA GLN A 280 -7.41 3.89 -1.58
C GLN A 280 -6.49 2.72 -1.93
N VAL A 281 -6.85 2.00 -3.00
CA VAL A 281 -6.06 0.86 -3.49
C VAL A 281 -5.66 1.14 -4.92
N ASN A 282 -4.36 1.24 -5.16
CA ASN A 282 -3.84 1.73 -6.41
C ASN A 282 -2.53 1.03 -6.83
N GLY A 283 -2.06 1.38 -8.02
CA GLY A 283 -0.77 0.92 -8.55
C GLY A 283 -0.83 -0.52 -9.06
N ASN A 284 0.24 -1.29 -8.88
CA ASN A 284 0.27 -2.72 -9.25
C ASN A 284 -0.26 -3.63 -8.13
N ALA A 285 -1.06 -3.09 -7.21
CA ALA A 285 -1.53 -3.82 -6.06
C ALA A 285 -2.36 -5.02 -6.53
N LYS A 286 -1.78 -6.22 -6.38
CA LYS A 286 -2.54 -7.46 -6.42
C LYS A 286 -3.28 -7.52 -5.11
N ILE A 287 -4.48 -6.97 -5.10
CA ILE A 287 -5.41 -7.02 -3.98
C ILE A 287 -6.31 -8.18 -4.32
N TYR A 288 -5.78 -9.37 -4.03
CA TYR A 288 -6.20 -10.59 -4.68
C TYR A 288 -6.57 -11.67 -3.69
N SER A 289 -7.44 -12.57 -4.12
CA SER A 289 -8.21 -13.44 -3.23
C SER A 289 -9.15 -12.64 -2.35
N SER A 290 -8.64 -11.96 -1.32
CA SER A 290 -9.44 -11.43 -0.21
C SER A 290 -8.85 -10.17 0.45
N ALA A 291 -7.80 -9.59 -0.16
CA ALA A 291 -7.09 -8.45 0.41
C ALA A 291 -7.98 -7.19 0.51
N LYS A 292 -7.59 -6.32 1.46
CA LYS A 292 -8.30 -5.12 1.91
C LYS A 292 -7.26 -4.04 2.22
N VAL A 293 -7.70 -2.79 2.16
CA VAL A 293 -7.01 -1.54 2.52
C VAL A 293 -8.13 -0.56 2.89
N PHE A 294 -7.86 0.48 3.66
CA PHE A 294 -8.84 1.41 4.25
C PHE A 294 -8.15 2.73 4.68
N GLY A 295 -8.83 3.70 5.31
CA GLY A 295 -8.18 4.88 5.90
C GLY A 295 -7.42 4.54 7.20
N GLU A 296 -8.12 3.96 8.18
CA GLU A 296 -7.55 3.01 9.15
C GLU A 296 -7.15 1.70 8.42
N ALA A 297 -6.11 1.75 7.57
CA ALA A 297 -5.87 0.73 6.53
C ALA A 297 -5.62 -0.70 7.05
N GLU A 298 -6.66 -1.52 7.19
CA GLU A 298 -6.47 -2.92 7.57
C GLU A 298 -6.04 -3.77 6.37
N ILE A 299 -4.82 -4.33 6.44
CA ILE A 299 -4.21 -5.15 5.38
C ILE A 299 -3.69 -6.46 5.99
N SER A 300 -4.54 -7.49 5.98
CA SER A 300 -4.41 -8.68 6.83
C SER A 300 -4.41 -10.03 6.07
N ASP A 301 -4.33 -11.14 6.80
CA ASP A 301 -4.55 -12.53 6.36
C ASP A 301 -3.45 -13.12 5.44
N ARG A 302 -3.69 -13.22 4.13
CA ARG A 302 -2.64 -13.54 3.13
C ARG A 302 -2.56 -12.44 2.08
N ALA A 303 -2.95 -11.22 2.45
CA ALA A 303 -2.57 -10.04 1.69
C ALA A 303 -1.05 -10.09 1.56
N MET A 304 -0.60 -10.38 0.34
CA MET A 304 0.77 -10.16 -0.02
C MET A 304 0.86 -8.66 -0.25
N VAL A 305 1.34 -7.96 0.76
CA VAL A 305 1.80 -6.59 0.68
C VAL A 305 3.25 -6.71 0.22
N TYR A 306 3.40 -6.96 -1.08
CA TYR A 306 4.66 -7.45 -1.64
C TYR A 306 5.14 -6.64 -2.83
N GLY A 307 6.46 -6.65 -3.04
CA GLY A 307 7.11 -5.60 -3.80
C GLY A 307 7.20 -4.34 -2.92
N GLY A 308 6.80 -3.18 -3.42
CA GLY A 308 6.85 -1.90 -2.68
C GLY A 308 5.54 -1.47 -2.00
N ALA A 309 4.62 -2.40 -1.73
CA ALA A 309 3.31 -2.07 -1.17
C ALA A 309 3.42 -1.49 0.26
N SER A 310 2.47 -0.62 0.64
CA SER A 310 2.55 0.20 1.85
C SER A 310 1.34 0.04 2.76
N VAL A 311 1.53 0.15 4.07
CA VAL A 311 0.49 0.06 5.11
C VAL A 311 0.75 1.16 6.15
N TYR A 312 -0.20 2.09 6.33
CA TYR A 312 0.06 3.36 7.02
C TYR A 312 -1.22 4.07 7.51
N GLY A 313 -1.10 5.17 8.25
CA GLY A 313 -2.18 5.80 9.02
C GLY A 313 -2.44 5.09 10.35
N ASN A 314 -3.72 4.89 10.72
CA ASN A 314 -4.14 3.98 11.80
C ASN A 314 -4.31 2.55 11.26
N ALA A 315 -3.43 2.13 10.35
CA ALA A 315 -3.53 0.84 9.69
C ALA A 315 -3.27 -0.33 10.64
N LYS A 316 -3.66 -1.52 10.20
CA LYS A 316 -3.42 -2.76 10.94
C LYS A 316 -2.97 -3.84 9.98
N VAL A 317 -1.70 -4.22 10.06
CA VAL A 317 -1.14 -5.42 9.42
C VAL A 317 -1.25 -6.56 10.42
N ARG A 318 -1.95 -7.64 10.10
CA ARG A 318 -2.16 -8.68 11.12
C ARG A 318 -2.54 -10.04 10.58
N ASN A 319 -2.45 -11.03 11.45
CA ASN A 319 -2.54 -12.46 11.09
C ASN A 319 -1.36 -12.76 10.13
N TYR A 320 -1.39 -13.83 9.34
CA TYR A 320 -0.29 -14.23 8.42
C TYR A 320 0.06 -13.26 7.26
N ALA A 321 -0.34 -11.99 7.35
CA ALA A 321 -0.14 -10.95 6.36
C ALA A 321 1.35 -10.88 6.02
N ARG A 322 1.64 -10.90 4.72
CA ARG A 322 3.01 -10.99 4.23
C ARG A 322 3.39 -9.63 3.70
N VAL A 323 4.11 -8.88 4.52
CA VAL A 323 4.75 -7.62 4.16
C VAL A 323 6.16 -7.98 3.71
N TYR A 324 6.39 -8.09 2.40
CA TYR A 324 7.68 -8.60 1.92
C TYR A 324 8.20 -8.06 0.59
N GLY A 325 9.46 -8.33 0.30
CA GLY A 325 10.17 -7.65 -0.79
C GLY A 325 10.71 -6.32 -0.28
N TYR A 326 10.12 -5.18 -0.67
CA TYR A 326 10.49 -3.83 -0.22
C TYR A 326 9.30 -3.09 0.42
N ALA A 327 8.36 -3.84 0.98
CA ALA A 327 7.11 -3.32 1.50
C ALA A 327 7.32 -2.49 2.77
N LYS A 328 6.48 -1.49 3.00
CA LYS A 328 6.68 -0.46 4.04
C LYS A 328 5.51 -0.38 5.01
N VAL A 329 5.82 -0.23 6.29
CA VAL A 329 4.82 -0.09 7.34
C VAL A 329 5.23 1.01 8.33
N PHE A 330 4.38 2.03 8.51
CA PHE A 330 4.75 3.27 9.22
C PHE A 330 3.52 3.98 9.83
N ASP A 331 3.60 5.28 10.14
CA ASP A 331 2.59 6.01 10.93
C ASP A 331 2.30 5.30 12.28
N LYS A 332 1.03 5.08 12.63
CA LYS A 332 0.59 4.32 13.80
C LYS A 332 0.16 2.90 13.40
N THR A 333 0.78 2.33 12.38
CA THR A 333 0.37 1.00 11.93
C THR A 333 0.72 -0.04 12.97
N GLU A 334 -0.27 -0.79 13.41
CA GLU A 334 -0.08 -1.94 14.28
C GLU A 334 0.18 -3.17 13.40
N ILE A 335 1.37 -3.78 13.51
CA ILE A 335 1.72 -5.09 12.95
C ILE A 335 1.66 -6.14 14.06
N TYR A 336 0.74 -7.09 14.02
CA TYR A 336 0.56 -8.00 15.17
C TYR A 336 -0.10 -9.33 14.81
N ASN A 337 0.01 -10.33 15.70
CA ASN A 337 -0.49 -11.70 15.57
C ASN A 337 0.04 -12.40 14.30
N ASP A 338 1.16 -13.13 14.38
CA ASP A 338 1.73 -13.96 13.29
C ASP A 338 2.08 -13.22 11.97
N ALA A 339 2.08 -11.89 11.99
CA ALA A 339 2.32 -11.06 10.81
C ALA A 339 3.79 -11.10 10.40
N LYS A 340 4.04 -11.54 9.16
CA LYS A 340 5.39 -11.81 8.67
C LYS A 340 5.89 -10.65 7.82
N ILE A 341 6.82 -9.90 8.39
CA ILE A 341 7.59 -8.86 7.72
C ILE A 341 8.91 -9.48 7.29
N TYR A 342 9.14 -9.69 5.99
CA TYR A 342 10.34 -10.40 5.53
C TYR A 342 10.88 -9.97 4.16
N GLY A 343 12.03 -10.51 3.76
CA GLY A 343 12.76 -9.99 2.59
C GLY A 343 13.50 -8.72 2.99
N SER A 344 13.26 -7.59 2.33
CA SER A 344 13.84 -6.27 2.68
C SER A 344 12.73 -5.25 3.03
N ALA A 345 11.66 -5.73 3.67
CA ALA A 345 10.56 -4.89 4.13
C ALA A 345 10.98 -3.99 5.31
N LYS A 346 10.33 -2.83 5.47
CA LYS A 346 10.67 -1.84 6.49
C LYS A 346 9.49 -1.48 7.40
N VAL A 347 9.75 -1.41 8.70
CA VAL A 347 8.85 -0.91 9.74
C VAL A 347 9.50 0.31 10.42
N TYR A 348 8.82 1.44 10.48
CA TYR A 348 9.43 2.68 11.00
C TYR A 348 8.38 3.68 11.53
N GLU A 349 8.80 4.92 11.81
CA GLU A 349 8.01 5.93 12.53
C GLU A 349 7.43 5.40 13.85
N LYS A 350 6.10 5.42 14.05
CA LYS A 350 5.43 4.96 15.28
C LYS A 350 4.74 3.61 15.10
N ALA A 351 5.11 2.86 14.06
CA ALA A 351 4.57 1.54 13.82
C ALA A 351 4.93 0.59 14.98
N GLN A 352 4.04 -0.35 15.24
CA GLN A 352 4.09 -1.20 16.42
C GLN A 352 4.06 -2.66 15.99
N VAL A 353 5.18 -3.36 16.07
CA VAL A 353 5.27 -4.82 15.89
C VAL A 353 4.97 -5.46 17.25
N PHE A 354 3.95 -6.28 17.41
CA PHE A 354 3.69 -6.91 18.73
C PHE A 354 2.93 -8.23 18.67
N GLY A 355 2.99 -8.99 19.77
CA GLY A 355 2.21 -10.21 19.97
C GLY A 355 2.33 -11.23 18.85
N HIS A 356 3.42 -12.00 18.82
CA HIS A 356 3.72 -13.03 17.82
C HIS A 356 3.94 -12.55 16.38
N ALA A 357 4.20 -11.25 16.13
CA ALA A 357 4.60 -10.83 14.79
C ALA A 357 6.08 -11.17 14.50
N ASP A 358 6.35 -11.74 13.33
CA ASP A 358 7.70 -12.10 12.85
C ASP A 358 8.32 -10.96 12.04
N VAL A 359 9.59 -10.66 12.31
CA VAL A 359 10.45 -9.85 11.43
C VAL A 359 11.70 -10.63 11.06
N SER A 360 11.87 -10.95 9.77
CA SER A 360 12.95 -11.86 9.33
C SER A 360 13.48 -11.58 7.92
N GLY A 361 14.49 -12.34 7.48
CA GLY A 361 15.26 -12.00 6.28
C GLY A 361 16.11 -10.74 6.52
N GLU A 362 16.19 -9.82 5.56
CA GLU A 362 16.86 -8.51 5.67
C GLU A 362 15.87 -7.39 6.05
N ALA A 363 14.79 -7.71 6.78
CA ALA A 363 13.78 -6.73 7.16
C ALA A 363 14.32 -5.75 8.22
N GLU A 364 13.88 -4.50 8.18
CA GLU A 364 14.42 -3.41 8.99
C GLU A 364 13.33 -2.75 9.84
N ILE A 365 13.62 -2.55 11.13
CA ILE A 365 12.78 -1.84 12.11
C ILE A 365 13.56 -0.62 12.60
N CYS A 366 13.07 0.59 12.41
CA CYS A 366 13.84 1.80 12.75
C CYS A 366 13.01 3.01 13.22
N ASP A 367 13.63 4.19 13.28
CA ASP A 367 13.10 5.43 13.86
C ASP A 367 12.67 5.32 15.33
N VAL A 368 11.37 5.30 15.63
CA VAL A 368 10.79 5.13 16.98
C VAL A 368 9.76 4.01 16.99
N ALA A 369 9.89 3.07 16.04
CA ALA A 369 9.03 1.90 15.94
C ALA A 369 9.24 1.01 17.16
N ARG A 370 8.17 0.33 17.58
CA ARG A 370 8.16 -0.45 18.82
C ARG A 370 7.89 -1.91 18.49
N VAL A 371 8.81 -2.79 18.85
CA VAL A 371 8.62 -4.24 18.91
C VAL A 371 8.26 -4.59 20.34
N PHE A 372 7.13 -5.25 20.62
CA PHE A 372 6.82 -5.59 22.01
C PHE A 372 5.88 -6.78 22.26
N GLY A 373 5.90 -7.29 23.49
CA GLY A 373 5.27 -8.58 23.81
C GLY A 373 5.97 -9.70 23.04
N GLU A 374 5.27 -10.80 22.81
CA GLU A 374 5.80 -12.06 22.24
C GLU A 374 6.20 -11.98 20.74
N ALA A 375 6.76 -10.87 20.24
CA ALA A 375 7.15 -10.67 18.85
C ALA A 375 8.62 -11.08 18.60
N GLU A 376 8.90 -11.68 17.43
CA GLU A 376 10.18 -12.31 17.09
C GLU A 376 10.93 -11.53 16.01
N VAL A 377 12.24 -11.31 16.19
CA VAL A 377 13.15 -10.67 15.22
C VAL A 377 14.34 -11.60 14.94
N TYR A 378 14.35 -12.24 13.76
CA TYR A 378 15.28 -13.34 13.45
C TYR A 378 15.84 -13.29 12.01
N GLY A 379 16.56 -14.34 11.58
CA GLY A 379 17.28 -14.33 10.31
C GLY A 379 18.40 -13.27 10.29
N ASN A 380 18.37 -12.34 9.32
CA ASN A 380 19.31 -11.23 9.22
C ASN A 380 18.67 -9.88 9.58
N ALA A 381 17.52 -9.90 10.29
CA ALA A 381 16.71 -8.70 10.50
C ALA A 381 17.45 -7.63 11.30
N MET A 382 17.10 -6.37 11.07
CA MET A 382 17.82 -5.21 11.58
C MET A 382 16.88 -4.35 12.43
N VAL A 383 17.33 -3.94 13.62
CA VAL A 383 16.66 -2.96 14.49
C VAL A 383 17.63 -1.80 14.71
N SER A 384 17.22 -0.57 14.42
CA SER A 384 18.13 0.59 14.42
C SER A 384 17.44 1.91 14.77
N GLY A 385 18.14 3.04 14.62
CA GLY A 385 17.61 4.36 14.95
C GLY A 385 17.44 4.55 16.45
N ASN A 386 16.21 4.78 16.92
CA ASN A 386 15.81 4.79 18.32
C ASN A 386 14.67 3.79 18.57
N ALA A 387 14.59 2.71 17.76
CA ALA A 387 13.54 1.71 17.90
C ALA A 387 13.60 1.03 19.27
N GLU A 388 12.43 0.66 19.80
CA GLU A 388 12.29 0.04 21.12
C GLU A 388 11.83 -1.41 20.97
N VAL A 389 12.56 -2.36 21.54
CA VAL A 389 12.17 -3.77 21.70
C VAL A 389 11.85 -4.01 23.17
N SER A 390 10.66 -4.50 23.52
CA SER A 390 10.30 -4.64 24.94
C SER A 390 9.22 -5.65 25.33
N GLY A 391 9.13 -6.00 26.62
CA GLY A 391 8.30 -7.14 27.05
C GLY A 391 8.94 -8.44 26.58
N GLU A 392 8.14 -9.50 26.37
CA GLU A 392 8.61 -10.86 26.02
C GLU A 392 9.07 -10.99 24.54
N ALA A 393 9.75 -9.98 24.00
CA ALA A 393 10.16 -9.94 22.60
C ALA A 393 11.51 -10.65 22.39
N GLU A 394 11.60 -11.48 21.35
CA GLU A 394 12.77 -12.30 21.05
C GLU A 394 13.61 -11.73 19.89
N ILE A 395 14.93 -11.79 20.03
CA ILE A 395 15.91 -11.40 19.00
C ILE A 395 16.94 -12.52 18.83
N CYS A 396 16.96 -13.19 17.67
CA CYS A 396 17.78 -14.38 17.47
C CYS A 396 18.36 -14.55 16.04
N ASP A 397 18.88 -15.74 15.73
CA ASP A 397 19.70 -16.03 14.55
C ASP A 397 20.85 -15.00 14.38
N ALA A 398 20.94 -14.33 13.23
CA ALA A 398 21.95 -13.32 12.92
C ALA A 398 21.36 -11.88 12.90
N ALA A 399 20.26 -11.67 13.64
CA ALA A 399 19.62 -10.37 13.77
C ALA A 399 20.56 -9.34 14.41
N LYS A 400 20.38 -8.06 14.06
CA LYS A 400 21.29 -6.96 14.42
C LYS A 400 20.51 -5.82 15.05
N VAL A 401 20.89 -5.41 16.26
CA VAL A 401 20.37 -4.22 16.94
C VAL A 401 21.48 -3.19 17.08
N PHE A 402 21.27 -1.98 16.59
CA PHE A 402 22.33 -0.97 16.55
C PHE A 402 21.82 0.48 16.60
N ASP A 403 22.72 1.42 16.36
CA ASP A 403 22.57 2.86 16.58
C ASP A 403 22.14 3.18 18.02
N ASN A 404 20.95 3.76 18.26
CA ASN A 404 20.46 4.08 19.61
C ASN A 404 19.23 3.24 19.98
N ALA A 405 19.05 2.08 19.33
CA ALA A 405 17.95 1.17 19.62
C ALA A 405 18.03 0.64 21.05
N LYS A 406 16.86 0.38 21.65
CA LYS A 406 16.73 0.02 23.07
C LYS A 406 16.01 -1.31 23.22
N ILE A 407 16.54 -2.19 24.04
CA ILE A 407 15.95 -3.49 24.37
C ILE A 407 15.66 -3.50 25.87
N TYR A 408 14.41 -3.68 26.30
CA TYR A 408 14.06 -3.57 27.71
C TYR A 408 12.84 -4.34 28.23
N GLY A 409 12.75 -4.52 29.55
CA GLY A 409 11.79 -5.47 30.14
C GLY A 409 12.23 -6.90 29.83
N ASN A 410 11.31 -7.84 29.71
CA ASN A 410 11.61 -9.28 29.66
C ASN A 410 12.11 -9.76 28.27
N ALA A 411 12.81 -8.92 27.52
CA ALA A 411 13.17 -9.22 26.13
C ALA A 411 14.40 -10.14 26.08
N GLU A 412 14.37 -11.14 25.20
CA GLU A 412 15.40 -12.17 25.10
C GLU A 412 16.24 -12.01 23.83
N ILE A 413 17.56 -12.03 23.97
CA ILE A 413 18.54 -11.93 22.88
C ILE A 413 19.39 -13.21 22.89
N TYR A 414 19.32 -14.03 21.84
CA TYR A 414 20.03 -15.31 21.79
C TYR A 414 20.49 -15.67 20.37
N GLY A 415 20.96 -16.92 20.16
CA GLY A 415 21.53 -17.33 18.88
C GLY A 415 22.86 -16.65 18.61
N ASP A 416 23.09 -16.18 17.38
CA ASP A 416 24.28 -15.42 16.97
C ASP A 416 23.95 -13.90 16.82
N ALA A 417 22.93 -13.42 17.55
CA ALA A 417 22.40 -12.06 17.44
C ALA A 417 23.43 -11.01 17.91
N ARG A 418 23.39 -9.82 17.31
CA ARG A 418 24.40 -8.76 17.51
C ARG A 418 23.80 -7.46 18.02
N VAL A 419 24.33 -6.93 19.13
CA VAL A 419 23.96 -5.62 19.68
C VAL A 419 25.18 -4.69 19.68
N TYR A 420 25.13 -3.57 18.96
CA TYR A 420 26.32 -2.70 18.79
C TYR A 420 26.02 -1.20 18.59
N ASN A 421 27.05 -0.42 18.23
CA ASN A 421 27.04 1.06 18.20
C ASN A 421 26.71 1.64 19.58
N PHE A 422 25.57 2.33 19.77
CA PHE A 422 25.15 2.92 21.06
C PHE A 422 23.88 2.25 21.61
N ALA A 423 23.57 1.03 21.15
CA ALA A 423 22.37 0.31 21.56
C ALA A 423 22.39 -0.02 23.06
N GLU A 424 21.23 0.00 23.71
CA GLU A 424 21.09 -0.19 25.17
C GLU A 424 20.16 -1.36 25.52
N VAL A 425 20.70 -2.38 26.18
CA VAL A 425 19.97 -3.50 26.81
C VAL A 425 19.73 -3.17 28.28
N HIS A 426 18.48 -3.16 28.77
CA HIS A 426 18.22 -2.82 30.18
C HIS A 426 16.88 -3.32 30.77
N GLY A 427 16.64 -3.09 32.06
CA GLY A 427 15.51 -3.74 32.76
C GLY A 427 15.77 -5.22 32.93
N GLU A 428 14.73 -6.06 32.95
CA GLU A 428 14.82 -7.54 33.12
C GLU A 428 15.28 -8.29 31.85
N ALA A 429 16.02 -7.64 30.95
CA ALA A 429 16.34 -8.17 29.62
C ALA A 429 17.45 -9.24 29.68
N GLN A 430 17.29 -10.30 28.89
CA GLN A 430 18.18 -11.46 28.91
C GLN A 430 19.02 -11.55 27.62
N VAL A 431 20.29 -11.90 27.78
CA VAL A 431 21.25 -12.12 26.70
C VAL A 431 21.88 -13.49 26.90
N CYS A 432 21.68 -14.43 25.99
CA CYS A 432 22.25 -15.78 26.09
C CYS A 432 22.64 -16.36 24.72
N GLY A 433 22.77 -17.69 24.60
CA GLY A 433 23.25 -18.33 23.37
C GLY A 433 24.71 -17.92 23.07
N ASN A 434 24.99 -17.56 21.81
CA ASN A 434 26.27 -17.00 21.37
C ASN A 434 26.16 -15.47 21.11
N ALA A 435 25.15 -14.79 21.65
CA ALA A 435 24.87 -13.39 21.31
C ALA A 435 26.06 -12.46 21.60
N GLU A 436 26.31 -11.52 20.70
CA GLU A 436 27.48 -10.62 20.71
C GLU A 436 27.07 -9.17 21.01
N ILE A 437 27.65 -8.57 22.05
CA ILE A 437 27.50 -7.14 22.39
C ILE A 437 28.85 -6.43 22.24
N TYR A 438 28.93 -5.40 21.40
CA TYR A 438 30.20 -4.73 21.09
C TYR A 438 30.05 -3.26 20.65
N GLY A 439 31.13 -2.63 20.22
CA GLY A 439 31.16 -1.20 19.91
C GLY A 439 31.10 -0.36 21.19
N ASP A 440 30.26 0.67 21.23
CA ASP A 440 30.03 1.57 22.38
C ASP A 440 28.68 1.23 23.09
N ALA A 441 28.18 -0.02 22.93
CA ALA A 441 26.87 -0.48 23.42
C ALA A 441 26.83 -0.69 24.94
N LYS A 442 25.64 -0.70 25.53
CA LYS A 442 25.45 -0.75 26.99
C LYS A 442 24.49 -1.85 27.43
N VAL A 443 24.81 -2.47 28.56
CA VAL A 443 23.93 -3.39 29.30
C VAL A 443 23.74 -2.82 30.70
N HIS A 444 22.51 -2.52 31.12
CA HIS A 444 22.25 -1.93 32.44
C HIS A 444 20.92 -2.31 33.08
N GLY A 445 20.58 -1.74 34.24
CA GLY A 445 19.38 -2.13 34.98
C GLY A 445 19.53 -3.50 35.65
N GLU A 446 18.55 -4.39 35.49
CA GLU A 446 18.47 -5.73 36.11
C GLU A 446 18.69 -6.84 35.07
N ALA A 447 19.47 -6.53 34.03
CA ALA A 447 19.64 -7.39 32.87
C ALA A 447 20.53 -8.61 33.20
N GLN A 448 20.42 -9.67 32.40
CA GLN A 448 21.20 -10.90 32.58
C GLN A 448 21.99 -11.26 31.31
N VAL A 449 23.25 -11.65 31.45
CA VAL A 449 24.14 -12.06 30.35
C VAL A 449 24.74 -13.44 30.67
N TYR A 450 24.34 -14.49 29.96
CA TYR A 450 24.66 -15.86 30.36
C TYR A 450 24.87 -16.87 29.22
N ASN A 451 25.08 -18.14 29.58
CA ASN A 451 25.48 -19.21 28.67
C ASN A 451 26.78 -18.85 27.93
N ASN A 452 26.83 -18.81 26.59
CA ASN A 452 28.05 -18.45 25.84
C ASN A 452 28.05 -16.98 25.35
N ALA A 453 27.18 -16.12 25.91
CA ALA A 453 27.06 -14.73 25.48
C ALA A 453 28.38 -13.95 25.63
N ILE A 454 28.60 -13.00 24.73
CA ILE A 454 29.89 -12.34 24.53
C ILE A 454 29.72 -10.82 24.58
N VAL A 455 30.51 -10.14 25.40
CA VAL A 455 30.58 -8.68 25.51
C VAL A 455 32.02 -8.20 25.26
N PHE A 456 32.23 -7.32 24.28
CA PHE A 456 33.59 -6.93 23.89
C PHE A 456 33.70 -5.50 23.31
N ASP A 457 34.86 -5.20 22.73
CA ASP A 457 35.31 -3.88 22.28
C ASP A 457 35.21 -2.80 23.34
N LYS A 458 34.26 -1.84 23.29
CA LYS A 458 34.13 -0.81 24.34
C LYS A 458 32.81 -0.90 25.11
N ALA A 459 32.09 -2.02 24.97
CA ALA A 459 30.78 -2.17 25.58
C ALA A 459 30.83 -2.03 27.11
N GLU A 460 29.77 -1.47 27.69
CA GLU A 460 29.69 -1.15 29.13
C GLU A 460 28.55 -1.91 29.80
N ILE A 461 28.88 -2.74 30.78
CA ILE A 461 27.96 -3.45 31.67
C ILE A 461 27.89 -2.67 32.99
N PHE A 462 26.72 -2.16 33.41
CA PHE A 462 26.61 -1.44 34.67
C PHE A 462 25.23 -1.41 35.34
N GLY A 463 25.21 -1.19 36.66
CA GLY A 463 23.97 -1.29 37.45
C GLY A 463 23.83 -2.69 38.03
N ASN A 464 22.63 -3.23 38.15
CA ASN A 464 22.35 -4.49 38.84
C ASN A 464 22.37 -5.68 37.87
N VAL A 465 23.33 -5.71 36.95
CA VAL A 465 23.42 -6.72 35.87
C VAL A 465 24.10 -7.98 36.38
N GLU A 466 23.56 -9.16 36.05
CA GLU A 466 24.16 -10.46 36.36
C GLU A 466 24.83 -11.07 35.11
N VAL A 467 26.09 -11.46 35.21
CA VAL A 467 26.87 -12.12 34.15
C VAL A 467 27.29 -13.51 34.63
N PHE A 468 26.80 -14.59 34.02
CA PHE A 468 27.01 -15.95 34.54
C PHE A 468 27.09 -17.03 33.45
N GLY A 469 27.13 -18.31 33.84
CA GLY A 469 27.36 -19.42 32.90
C GLY A 469 28.80 -19.39 32.37
N ASP A 470 28.99 -19.60 31.06
CA ASP A 470 30.29 -19.58 30.39
C ASP A 470 30.52 -18.26 29.61
N ALA A 471 29.85 -17.17 30.04
CA ALA A 471 29.82 -15.89 29.34
C ALA A 471 31.17 -15.17 29.34
N ARG A 472 31.45 -14.35 28.31
CA ARG A 472 32.77 -13.75 28.08
C ARG A 472 32.74 -12.24 28.00
N VAL A 473 33.61 -11.56 28.75
CA VAL A 473 33.79 -10.09 28.72
C VAL A 473 35.25 -9.77 28.38
N TYR A 474 35.53 -9.13 27.23
CA TYR A 474 36.93 -8.89 26.82
C TYR A 474 37.18 -7.62 25.97
N ASN A 475 38.38 -7.53 25.38
CA ASN A 475 38.92 -6.34 24.69
C ASN A 475 38.97 -5.13 25.65
N SER A 476 38.31 -4.02 25.38
CA SER A 476 38.28 -2.82 26.26
C SER A 476 36.93 -2.66 26.97
N ALA A 477 36.15 -3.73 27.07
CA ALA A 477 34.84 -3.72 27.72
C ALA A 477 34.94 -3.38 29.21
N LYS A 478 33.86 -2.83 29.77
CA LYS A 478 33.81 -2.35 31.15
C LYS A 478 32.67 -3.03 31.90
N VAL A 479 32.92 -3.43 33.15
CA VAL A 479 31.93 -3.91 34.11
C VAL A 479 31.99 -2.98 35.32
N HIS A 480 30.88 -2.32 35.66
CA HIS A 480 30.84 -1.43 36.83
C HIS A 480 29.45 -1.27 37.47
N GLY A 481 29.29 -0.30 38.37
CA GLY A 481 28.05 -0.18 39.16
C GLY A 481 27.97 -1.29 40.20
N GLU A 482 26.83 -1.96 40.32
CA GLU A 482 26.56 -3.08 41.26
C GLU A 482 26.56 -4.44 40.51
N ALA A 483 27.24 -4.50 39.35
CA ALA A 483 27.15 -5.65 38.44
C ALA A 483 27.89 -6.87 39.01
N GLN A 484 27.27 -8.04 38.88
CA GLN A 484 27.76 -9.31 39.41
C GLN A 484 28.26 -10.20 38.27
N VAL A 485 29.43 -10.82 38.45
CA VAL A 485 30.02 -11.77 37.50
C VAL A 485 30.31 -13.08 38.23
N CYS A 486 29.60 -14.16 37.88
CA CYS A 486 29.63 -15.42 38.61
C CYS A 486 29.54 -16.63 37.66
N GLY A 487 29.16 -17.81 38.17
CA GLY A 487 29.21 -19.05 37.37
C GLY A 487 30.64 -19.38 36.94
N ASN A 488 30.87 -19.66 35.66
CA ASN A 488 32.19 -19.88 35.04
C ASN A 488 32.64 -18.68 34.16
N ALA A 489 32.02 -17.51 34.31
CA ALA A 489 32.20 -16.40 33.36
C ALA A 489 33.67 -15.92 33.29
N GLU A 490 34.11 -15.54 32.09
CA GLU A 490 35.50 -15.21 31.76
C GLU A 490 35.67 -13.70 31.45
N ILE A 491 36.53 -13.00 32.19
CA ILE A 491 36.93 -11.61 31.93
C ILE A 491 38.41 -11.55 31.49
N TYR A 492 38.72 -11.02 30.31
CA TYR A 492 40.10 -11.01 29.79
C TYR A 492 40.39 -9.88 28.79
N GLY A 493 41.55 -9.92 28.12
CA GLY A 493 42.01 -8.81 27.27
C GLY A 493 42.41 -7.61 28.11
N ASP A 494 42.09 -6.39 27.65
CA ASP A 494 42.33 -5.11 28.35
C ASP A 494 41.07 -4.64 29.13
N ALA A 495 40.16 -5.56 29.50
CA ALA A 495 38.84 -5.27 30.09
C ALA A 495 38.95 -4.74 31.53
N LYS A 496 37.93 -4.00 31.99
CA LYS A 496 37.96 -3.26 33.26
C LYS A 496 36.77 -3.56 34.16
N VAL A 497 37.03 -3.94 35.41
CA VAL A 497 36.00 -4.15 36.44
C VAL A 497 36.16 -3.09 37.53
N TYR A 498 35.13 -2.29 37.81
CA TYR A 498 35.22 -1.25 38.84
C TYR A 498 33.89 -0.84 39.47
N GLY A 499 33.88 0.17 40.35
CA GLY A 499 32.67 0.56 41.08
C GLY A 499 32.42 -0.39 42.25
N GLN A 500 31.19 -0.85 42.45
CA GLN A 500 30.79 -1.86 43.45
C GLN A 500 30.58 -3.23 42.79
N ALA A 501 31.23 -3.48 41.64
CA ALA A 501 31.04 -4.72 40.88
C ALA A 501 31.62 -5.92 41.63
N GLN A 502 30.93 -7.05 41.56
CA GLN A 502 31.29 -8.27 42.28
C GLN A 502 31.72 -9.38 41.30
N VAL A 503 32.76 -10.14 41.64
CA VAL A 503 33.25 -11.29 40.86
C VAL A 503 33.35 -12.51 41.79
N HIS A 504 32.55 -13.55 41.57
CA HIS A 504 32.48 -14.68 42.49
C HIS A 504 32.23 -16.05 41.84
N ASP A 505 31.91 -17.06 42.66
CA ASP A 505 31.75 -18.47 42.29
C ASP A 505 32.99 -19.03 41.56
N ASN A 506 32.87 -19.55 40.34
CA ASN A 506 34.02 -20.04 39.56
C ASN A 506 34.49 -19.03 38.50
N ALA A 507 34.06 -17.76 38.56
CA ALA A 507 34.40 -16.75 37.57
C ALA A 507 35.91 -16.52 37.47
N ILE A 508 36.38 -16.19 36.27
CA ILE A 508 37.79 -16.15 35.92
C ILE A 508 38.14 -14.77 35.35
N VAL A 509 39.21 -14.16 35.87
CA VAL A 509 39.78 -12.91 35.34
C VAL A 509 41.24 -13.11 34.94
N PHE A 510 41.61 -12.82 33.70
CA PHE A 510 42.97 -13.10 33.20
C PHE A 510 43.48 -12.11 32.13
N ASP A 511 44.62 -12.46 31.54
CA ASP A 511 45.42 -11.67 30.61
C ASP A 511 45.79 -10.27 31.10
N LYS A 512 45.20 -9.17 30.64
CA LYS A 512 45.56 -7.81 31.10
C LYS A 512 44.40 -7.09 31.80
N ALA A 513 43.34 -7.81 32.17
CA ALA A 513 42.17 -7.22 32.77
C ALA A 513 42.51 -6.48 34.08
N GLU A 514 41.85 -5.34 34.32
CA GLU A 514 42.11 -4.46 35.46
C GLU A 514 40.88 -4.35 36.36
N ILE A 515 41.01 -4.79 37.62
CA ILE A 515 39.98 -4.72 38.66
C ILE A 515 40.35 -3.61 39.64
N TYR A 516 39.48 -2.62 39.84
CA TYR A 516 39.75 -1.46 40.70
C TYR A 516 38.50 -0.77 41.28
N GLY A 517 38.66 0.37 41.95
CA GLY A 517 37.55 1.01 42.67
C GLY A 517 37.19 0.18 43.91
N ASN A 518 35.91 0.01 44.22
CA ASN A 518 35.44 -0.79 45.36
C ASN A 518 35.01 -2.21 44.94
N ALA A 519 35.49 -2.71 43.79
CA ALA A 519 35.07 -4.00 43.26
C ALA A 519 35.48 -5.15 44.20
N GLU A 520 34.60 -6.13 44.37
CA GLU A 520 34.78 -7.25 45.31
C GLU A 520 35.01 -8.56 44.57
N ILE A 521 35.98 -9.37 45.00
CA ILE A 521 36.26 -10.70 44.43
C ILE A 521 36.15 -11.75 45.53
N TYR A 522 35.26 -12.73 45.38
CA TYR A 522 35.03 -13.76 46.40
C TYR A 522 34.63 -15.14 45.84
N GLY A 523 34.13 -16.05 46.68
CA GLY A 523 33.83 -17.43 46.27
C GLY A 523 35.10 -18.21 45.93
N ASP A 524 35.05 -19.05 44.90
CA ASP A 524 36.19 -19.82 44.37
C ASP A 524 36.84 -19.13 43.14
N ALA A 525 36.57 -17.83 42.95
CA ALA A 525 36.92 -17.07 41.75
C ALA A 525 38.43 -16.92 41.55
N ARG A 526 38.87 -16.81 40.28
CA ARG A 526 40.28 -16.96 39.91
C ARG A 526 40.81 -15.76 39.15
N VAL A 527 41.89 -15.16 39.63
CA VAL A 527 42.61 -14.06 38.95
C VAL A 527 44.02 -14.54 38.57
N TYR A 528 44.38 -14.52 37.29
CA TYR A 528 45.71 -14.97 36.84
C TYR A 528 46.29 -14.26 35.61
N ASN A 529 47.40 -14.76 35.07
CA ASN A 529 48.22 -14.13 34.03
C ASN A 529 48.68 -12.73 34.45
N SER A 530 48.54 -11.69 33.63
CA SER A 530 49.01 -10.33 33.92
C SER A 530 47.87 -9.41 34.41
N ALA A 531 46.75 -10.00 34.87
CA ALA A 531 45.62 -9.26 35.40
C ALA A 531 46.01 -8.47 36.65
N LYS A 532 45.39 -7.31 36.85
CA LYS A 532 45.73 -6.39 37.93
C LYS A 532 44.54 -6.18 38.85
N VAL A 533 44.77 -6.22 40.16
CA VAL A 533 43.79 -5.84 41.18
C VAL A 533 44.37 -4.67 41.96
N HIS A 534 43.75 -3.48 41.91
CA HIS A 534 44.34 -2.28 42.48
C HIS A 534 43.34 -1.25 43.02
N GLY A 535 43.80 -0.33 43.87
CA GLY A 535 42.95 0.73 44.43
C GLY A 535 42.30 0.30 45.74
N GLU A 536 40.97 0.41 45.83
CA GLU A 536 40.18 0.07 47.03
C GLU A 536 39.48 -1.30 46.89
N ALA A 537 39.84 -2.09 45.86
CA ALA A 537 39.19 -3.35 45.52
C ALA A 537 39.39 -4.37 46.66
N GLN A 538 38.42 -5.25 46.85
CA GLN A 538 38.45 -6.26 47.91
C GLN A 538 38.62 -7.65 47.31
N VAL A 539 39.38 -8.50 48.01
CA VAL A 539 39.48 -9.93 47.69
C VAL A 539 39.27 -10.70 48.98
N CYS A 540 38.39 -11.69 48.98
CA CYS A 540 38.01 -12.43 50.18
C CYS A 540 37.50 -13.85 49.87
N GLY A 541 37.26 -14.65 50.91
CA GLY A 541 36.80 -16.04 50.73
C GLY A 541 37.87 -16.94 50.10
N ASN A 542 37.45 -18.00 49.41
CA ASN A 542 38.36 -18.99 48.80
C ASN A 542 39.05 -18.49 47.53
N ALA A 543 38.93 -17.20 47.18
CA ALA A 543 39.41 -16.65 45.92
C ALA A 543 40.91 -16.92 45.70
N VAL A 544 41.28 -17.07 44.43
CA VAL A 544 42.59 -17.60 44.01
C VAL A 544 43.29 -16.59 43.11
N VAL A 545 44.41 -16.03 43.56
CA VAL A 545 45.24 -15.09 42.77
C VAL A 545 46.60 -15.72 42.46
N GLN A 546 46.92 -15.93 41.19
CA GLN A 546 48.08 -16.73 40.77
C GLN A 546 48.78 -16.17 39.50
N GLY A 547 49.93 -16.73 39.13
CA GLY A 547 50.71 -16.25 37.99
C GLY A 547 51.31 -14.86 38.20
N THR A 548 51.50 -14.08 37.13
CA THR A 548 52.11 -12.74 37.15
C THR A 548 51.14 -11.62 37.58
N ALA A 549 50.04 -11.95 38.27
CA ALA A 549 49.01 -10.99 38.61
C ALA A 549 49.59 -9.91 39.55
N GLU A 550 49.21 -8.64 39.34
CA GLU A 550 49.71 -7.54 40.16
C GLU A 550 48.64 -7.04 41.14
N VAL A 551 48.96 -7.01 42.43
CA VAL A 551 47.99 -6.72 43.50
C VAL A 551 48.42 -5.50 44.31
N TYR A 552 47.76 -4.36 44.09
CA TYR A 552 48.11 -3.06 44.66
C TYR A 552 47.07 -2.57 45.67
N ASN A 553 47.37 -2.80 46.95
CA ASN A 553 46.66 -2.22 48.10
C ASN A 553 45.16 -2.60 48.30
N PRO A 554 44.67 -3.81 47.93
CA PRO A 554 43.29 -4.21 48.24
C PRO A 554 43.05 -4.45 49.74
N GLU A 555 41.79 -4.39 50.17
CA GLU A 555 41.39 -5.00 51.45
C GLU A 555 41.26 -6.52 51.28
N ILE A 556 42.22 -7.25 51.84
CA ILE A 556 42.26 -8.72 51.88
C ILE A 556 41.58 -9.18 53.16
N LEU A 557 40.48 -9.92 53.02
CA LEU A 557 39.65 -10.40 54.12
C LEU A 557 39.52 -11.94 54.05
N ASP A 558 40.25 -12.66 54.91
CA ASP A 558 40.20 -14.12 55.20
C ASP A 558 40.11 -15.16 54.03
N ASN A 559 40.89 -16.25 54.15
CA ASN A 559 40.87 -17.49 53.34
C ASN A 559 41.39 -17.49 51.87
N ILE A 560 42.00 -16.41 51.38
CA ILE A 560 42.52 -16.31 50.00
C ILE A 560 43.74 -17.22 49.74
N THR A 561 43.84 -17.81 48.55
CA THR A 561 45.06 -18.48 48.06
C THR A 561 45.84 -17.57 47.10
N ILE A 562 47.05 -17.15 47.49
CA ILE A 562 47.97 -16.35 46.66
C ILE A 562 49.27 -17.13 46.40
N ASN A 563 49.64 -17.33 45.13
CA ASN A 563 50.85 -18.09 44.74
C ASN A 563 52.09 -17.21 44.47
N GLU A 564 53.25 -17.84 44.44
CA GLU A 564 54.60 -17.23 44.56
C GLU A 564 55.02 -16.23 43.46
N GLN A 565 54.26 -16.06 42.37
CA GLN A 565 54.59 -15.13 41.28
C GLN A 565 53.80 -13.80 41.32
N VAL A 566 52.88 -13.64 42.27
CA VAL A 566 51.99 -12.47 42.39
C VAL A 566 52.75 -11.27 42.97
N ILE A 567 52.73 -10.13 42.28
CA ILE A 567 53.43 -8.92 42.71
C ILE A 567 52.53 -8.12 43.67
N GLN A 568 52.68 -8.33 44.98
CA GLN A 568 51.92 -7.59 45.99
C GLN A 568 52.62 -6.28 46.42
N ARG A 569 51.92 -5.15 46.33
CA ARG A 569 52.43 -3.81 46.68
C ARG A 569 51.37 -2.97 47.42
N GLY A 570 51.31 -3.05 48.75
CA GLY A 570 50.34 -2.28 49.56
C GLY A 570 50.52 -2.44 51.08
N LYS A 571 49.74 -1.69 51.87
CA LYS A 571 49.71 -1.79 53.34
C LYS A 571 48.45 -2.52 53.84
N ALA A 572 48.61 -3.78 54.24
CA ALA A 572 47.57 -4.47 55.00
C ALA A 572 47.26 -3.75 56.33
N ARG A 573 45.99 -3.48 56.62
CA ARG A 573 45.49 -3.17 57.97
C ARG A 573 44.92 -4.46 58.58
N GLY A 574 45.25 -4.75 59.83
CA GLY A 574 44.63 -5.86 60.58
C GLY A 574 45.32 -7.23 60.50
N GLY A 575 46.41 -7.38 59.75
CA GLY A 575 47.21 -8.61 59.68
C GLY A 575 48.68 -8.30 59.44
N LYS A 576 49.60 -9.16 59.91
CA LYS A 576 51.05 -8.93 59.77
C LYS A 576 51.42 -8.78 58.29
N ALA A 577 51.80 -7.57 57.88
CA ALA A 577 52.37 -7.33 56.57
C ALA A 577 53.64 -8.18 56.40
N LYS A 578 53.56 -9.23 55.58
CA LYS A 578 54.71 -9.90 55.00
C LYS A 578 54.89 -9.37 53.59
N SER A 579 55.86 -8.51 53.39
CA SER A 579 56.39 -8.25 52.05
C SER A 579 57.12 -9.50 51.57
N TYR A 580 56.46 -10.31 50.74
CA TYR A 580 57.16 -11.34 49.98
C TYR A 580 57.72 -10.70 48.70
N ILE A 581 58.97 -10.27 48.80
CA ILE A 581 59.87 -10.21 47.65
C ILE A 581 60.85 -11.37 47.86
N SER A 582 60.60 -12.47 47.15
CA SER A 582 61.58 -13.54 46.92
C SER A 582 61.79 -13.65 45.41
N LEU A 583 63.05 -13.84 45.02
CA LEU A 583 63.58 -13.82 43.65
C LEU A 583 62.94 -14.87 42.74
#